data_AF-A0A2V5Z681-F1
#
_entry.id   AF-A0A2V5Z681-F1
#
_cell.length_a   1.000
_cell.length_b   1.000
_cell.length_c   1.000
_cell.angle_alpha   90.00
_cell.angle_beta   90.00
_cell.angle_gamma   90.00
#
_symmetry.space_group_name_H-M   'P 1'
#
loop_
_entity.id
_entity.type
_entity.pdbx_description
1 polymer ?
#
loop_
_entity_poly.entity_id
_entity_poly.type
_entity_poly.pdbx_seq_one_letter_code
_entity_poly.pdbx_strand_id
1 'polypeptide(L)' 'MTRNEETIELIYKDESYAIIGACFEVYKDKGCGFHEPIYHECLEIELEFRRIPFLSKPPQTLQYRGRTLVQKSE' A
#
# COMPACT_ATOMS: atom_id res chain seq x y z
N MET A 1 -37.48 4.38 10.61
CA MET A 1 -36.11 4.81 10.31
C MET A 1 -35.53 3.84 9.29
N THR A 2 -35.83 4.04 8.01
CA THR A 2 -35.19 3.29 6.92
C THR A 2 -33.82 3.91 6.69
N ARG A 3 -32.77 3.21 7.12
CA ARG A 3 -31.39 3.55 6.76
C ARG A 3 -31.31 3.36 5.25
N ASN A 4 -31.16 4.45 4.50
CA ASN A 4 -30.82 4.37 3.08
C ASN A 4 -29.49 3.62 3.00
N GLU A 5 -29.53 2.36 2.60
CA GLU A 5 -28.37 1.60 2.18
C GLU A 5 -27.97 2.12 0.80
N GLU A 6 -27.27 3.24 0.78
CA GLU A 6 -26.43 3.58 -0.36
C GLU A 6 -25.30 2.56 -0.37
N THR A 7 -25.45 1.52 -1.20
CA THR A 7 -24.38 0.58 -1.50
C THR A 7 -23.27 1.35 -2.19
N ILE A 8 -22.24 1.73 -1.43
CA ILE A 8 -21.03 2.36 -1.96
C ILE A 8 -20.37 1.34 -2.89
N GLU A 9 -20.54 1.52 -4.19
CA GLU A 9 -19.82 0.74 -5.19
C GLU A 9 -18.36 1.20 -5.23
N LEU A 10 -17.45 0.22 -5.13
CA LEU A 10 -16.02 0.45 -5.32
C LEU A 10 -15.74 0.73 -6.80
N ILE A 11 -15.20 1.91 -7.09
CA ILE A 11 -14.90 2.35 -8.46
C ILE A 11 -13.88 1.43 -9.16
N TYR A 12 -12.86 0.98 -8.42
CA TYR A 12 -11.79 0.09 -8.90
C TYR A 12 -11.81 -1.23 -8.14
N LYS A 13 -12.91 -1.96 -8.28
CA LYS A 13 -13.18 -3.15 -7.47
C LYS A 13 -12.07 -4.21 -7.63
N ASP A 14 -11.71 -4.54 -8.86
CA ASP A 14 -10.76 -5.62 -9.16
C ASP A 14 -9.34 -5.26 -8.71
N GLU A 15 -8.89 -4.04 -8.99
CA GLU A 15 -7.58 -3.55 -8.54
C GLU A 15 -7.50 -3.45 -7.02
N SER A 16 -8.57 -2.97 -6.37
CA SER A 16 -8.63 -2.89 -4.91
C SER A 16 -8.50 -4.27 -4.29
N TYR A 17 -9.23 -5.27 -4.81
CA TYR A 17 -9.13 -6.64 -4.31
C TYR A 17 -7.75 -7.26 -4.58
N ALA A 18 -7.14 -6.98 -5.73
CA ALA A 18 -5.81 -7.47 -6.06
C ALA A 18 -4.75 -6.93 -5.08
N ILE A 19 -4.78 -5.61 -4.81
CA ILE A 19 -3.87 -4.95 -3.87
C ILE A 19 -4.10 -5.45 -2.44
N ILE A 20 -5.36 -5.50 -1.98
CA ILE A 20 -5.69 -6.00 -0.64
C ILE A 20 -5.25 -7.46 -0.48
N GLY A 21 -5.45 -8.28 -1.52
CA GLY A 21 -4.98 -9.67 -1.55
C GLY A 21 -3.46 -9.78 -1.41
N ALA A 22 -2.68 -8.87 -2.01
CA ALA A 22 -1.23 -8.84 -1.87
C ALA A 22 -0.81 -8.52 -0.43
N CYS A 23 -1.43 -7.51 0.18
CA CYS A 23 -1.22 -7.17 1.58
C CYS A 23 -1.54 -8.36 2.51
N PHE A 24 -2.60 -9.11 2.21
CA PHE A 24 -2.95 -10.28 3.02
C PHE A 24 -1.94 -11.42 2.89
N GLU A 25 -1.38 -11.70 1.72
CA GLU A 25 -0.35 -12.74 1.61
C GLU A 25 0.94 -12.35 2.33
N VAL A 26 1.37 -11.08 2.21
CA VAL A 26 2.50 -10.56 2.98
C VAL A 26 2.24 -10.70 4.49
N TYR A 27 1.03 -10.37 4.96
CA TYR A 27 0.67 -10.51 6.37
C TYR A 27 0.58 -11.97 6.82
N LYS A 28 0.05 -12.87 6.00
CA LYS A 28 -0.02 -14.31 6.32
C LYS A 28 1.37 -14.92 6.46
N ASP A 29 2.33 -14.50 5.63
CA ASP A 29 3.70 -14.99 5.67
C ASP A 29 4.52 -14.38 6.83
N LYS A 30 4.49 -13.04 6.97
CA LYS A 30 5.33 -12.32 7.94
C LYS A 30 4.70 -12.14 9.32
N GLY A 31 3.38 -12.22 9.43
CA GLY A 31 2.66 -11.90 10.67
C GLY A 31 2.87 -10.45 11.09
N CYS A 32 2.87 -10.20 12.40
CA CYS A 32 3.18 -8.89 13.00
C CYS A 32 4.60 -8.88 13.61
N GLY A 33 5.20 -7.70 13.74
CA GLY A 33 6.42 -7.50 14.55
C GLY A 33 7.63 -6.93 13.80
N PHE A 34 7.54 -6.73 12.49
CA PHE A 34 8.60 -6.11 11.70
C PHE A 34 8.41 -4.60 11.52
N HIS A 35 9.49 -3.91 11.14
CA HIS A 35 9.43 -2.50 10.77
C HIS A 35 8.86 -2.31 9.36
N GLU A 36 8.34 -1.12 9.10
CA GLU A 36 7.75 -0.74 7.81
C GLU A 36 8.63 -1.06 6.59
N PRO A 37 9.97 -0.85 6.58
CA PRO A 37 10.79 -1.15 5.41
C PRO A 37 10.74 -2.62 4.99
N ILE A 38 10.62 -3.54 5.96
CA ILE A 38 10.54 -4.98 5.70
C ILE A 38 9.20 -5.31 5.03
N TYR A 39 8.10 -4.73 5.51
CA TYR A 39 6.79 -4.91 4.88
C TYR A 39 6.74 -4.27 3.49
N HIS A 40 7.38 -3.12 3.32
CA HIS A 40 7.49 -2.45 2.04
C HIS A 40 8.19 -3.34 1.01
N GLU A 41 9.38 -3.86 1.32
CA GLU A 41 10.10 -4.81 0.45
C GLU A 41 9.30 -6.09 0.16
N CYS A 42 8.63 -6.66 1.16
CA CYS A 42 7.77 -7.83 0.94
C CYS A 42 6.61 -7.52 -0.02
N LEU A 43 6.03 -6.33 0.09
CA LEU A 43 4.92 -5.91 -0.76
C LEU A 43 5.39 -5.63 -2.19
N GLU A 44 6.58 -5.05 -2.39
CA GLU A 44 7.16 -4.90 -3.73
C GLU A 44 7.29 -6.25 -4.44
N ILE A 45 7.86 -7.25 -3.73
CA ILE A 45 8.04 -8.61 -4.26
C ILE A 45 6.67 -9.23 -4.59
N GLU A 46 5.68 -9.10 -3.72
CA GLU A 46 4.34 -9.68 -3.93
C GLU A 46 3.60 -9.00 -5.09
N LEU A 47 3.71 -7.67 -5.21
CA LEU A 47 3.10 -6.92 -6.31
C LEU A 47 3.77 -7.27 -7.65
N GLU A 48 5.10 -7.42 -7.68
CA GLU A 48 5.83 -7.89 -8.86
C GLU A 48 5.42 -9.33 -9.26
N PHE A 49 5.36 -10.24 -8.28
CA PHE A 49 4.94 -11.63 -8.50
C PHE A 49 3.53 -11.72 -9.10
N ARG A 50 2.61 -10.89 -8.61
CA ARG A 50 1.24 -10.78 -9.13
C ARG A 50 1.10 -9.94 -10.40
N ARG A 51 2.18 -9.33 -10.87
CA ARG A 51 2.21 -8.42 -12.01
C ARG A 51 1.28 -7.22 -11.86
N ILE A 52 1.13 -6.73 -10.63
CA ILE A 52 0.36 -5.52 -10.33
C ILE A 52 1.30 -4.32 -10.56
N PRO A 53 0.96 -3.36 -11.43
CA PRO A 53 1.80 -2.19 -11.65
C PRO A 53 1.93 -1.34 -10.38
N PHE A 54 3.15 -1.00 -9.99
CA PHE A 54 3.42 -0.13 -8.85
C PHE A 54 4.64 0.76 -9.09
N LEU A 55 4.73 1.84 -8.31
CA LEU A 55 5.92 2.68 -8.20
C LEU A 55 6.35 2.69 -6.74
N SER A 56 7.51 2.11 -6.45
CA SER A 56 8.09 2.16 -5.13
C SER A 56 8.69 3.53 -4.84
N LYS A 57 8.54 3.99 -3.59
CA LYS A 57 9.18 5.19 -3.03
C LYS A 57 9.18 6.36 -4.04
N PRO A 58 7.99 6.78 -4.54
CA PRO A 58 7.91 7.90 -5.45
C PRO A 58 8.55 9.12 -4.79
N PRO A 59 9.22 10.01 -5.54
CA PRO A 59 9.90 11.17 -4.97
C PRO A 59 8.91 11.99 -4.15
N GLN A 60 9.07 11.95 -2.83
CA GLN A 60 8.23 12.69 -1.92
C GLN A 60 8.87 14.05 -1.66
N THR A 61 8.21 15.12 -2.14
CA THR A 61 8.52 16.47 -1.68
C THR A 61 7.89 16.68 -0.31
N LEU A 62 8.40 15.98 0.69
CA LEU A 62 7.92 16.12 2.05
C LEU A 62 8.42 17.46 2.60
N GLN A 63 7.51 18.29 3.10
CA GLN A 63 7.88 19.54 3.76
C GLN A 63 7.65 19.42 5.26
N TYR A 64 8.64 19.86 6.04
CA TYR A 64 8.50 20.02 7.48
C TYR A 64 8.96 21.41 7.90
N ARG A 65 8.03 22.18 8.50
CA ARG A 65 8.27 23.59 8.93
C ARG A 65 8.86 24.47 7.82
N GLY A 66 8.35 24.33 6.59
CA GLY A 66 8.80 25.11 5.42
C GLY A 66 10.17 24.70 4.87
N ARG A 67 10.72 23.56 5.29
CA ARG A 67 11.91 22.96 4.71
C ARG A 67 11.55 21.67 4.00
N THR A 68 12.00 21.53 2.75
CA THR A 68 11.94 20.25 2.05
C THR A 68 12.87 19.26 2.74
N LEU A 69 12.29 18.15 3.19
CA LEU A 69 13.03 17.02 3.70
C LEU A 69 13.65 16.28 2.52
N VAL A 70 14.96 16.24 2.47
CA VAL A 70 15.70 15.36 1.57
C VAL A 70 15.89 14.06 2.32
N GLN A 71 14.87 13.20 2.32
CA GLN A 71 15.03 11.85 2.86
C GLN A 71 15.79 11.03 1.80
N LYS A 72 17.06 10.72 2.08
CA LYS A 72 17.80 9.73 1.31
C LYS A 72 17.31 8.35 1.78
N SER A 73 16.56 7.67 0.93
CA SER A 73 16.37 6.23 1.07
C SER A 73 17.69 5.59 0.61
N GLU A 74 18.51 5.12 1.55
CA GLU A 74 19.62 4.20 1.25
C GLU A 74 19.06 2.83 0.84
#